data_AF-A0A3E2N3W0-F1
#
_entry.id   AF-A0A3E2N3W0-F1
#
_cell.length_a   1.000
_cell.length_b   1.000
_cell.length_c   1.000
_cell.angle_alpha   90.00
_cell.angle_beta   90.00
_cell.angle_gamma   90.00
#
_symmetry.space_group_name_H-M   'P 1'
#
loop_
_entity.id
_entity.type
_entity.pdbx_description
1 polymer ?
#
loop_
_entity_poly.entity_id
_entity_poly.type
_entity_poly.pdbx_seq_one_letter_code
_entity_poly.pdbx_strand_id
1 'polypeptide(L)'
;MSNYFCINKSGKSVPVYSDTDKKNKIGTIYNREAFGYNRNWGGDDYFCQIVFRNSKGSLSAGFIIDPPNGALTNCTDYPYGNATINGKSYKTFIMRSSKTVYTAGGSRWGAVAANCRVACQTAMAGDSHPEWKGINYVESSKGGWVAVTGDGLSYGFVDAGLSTASDYNSIPMYGSW
;
A
#
# COMPACT_ATOMS: atom_id res chain seq x y z
N MET A 1 -8.21 -6.75 12.69
CA MET A 1 -6.80 -6.29 12.75
C MET A 1 -6.62 -5.34 11.57
N SER A 2 -5.75 -4.33 11.65
CA SER A 2 -5.57 -3.45 10.48
C SER A 2 -4.82 -4.17 9.36
N ASN A 3 -5.30 -4.03 8.13
CA ASN A 3 -4.58 -4.43 6.92
C ASN A 3 -3.32 -3.58 6.72
N TYR A 4 -2.36 -4.08 5.94
CA TYR A 4 -1.10 -3.38 5.66
C TYR A 4 -0.81 -3.27 4.18
N PHE A 5 -0.14 -2.18 3.79
CA PHE A 5 0.44 -2.05 2.46
C PHE A 5 1.89 -2.50 2.52
N CYS A 6 2.20 -3.57 1.81
CA CYS A 6 3.46 -4.30 1.93
C CYS A 6 4.25 -4.29 0.62
N ILE A 7 5.52 -4.66 0.75
CA ILE A 7 6.47 -4.78 -0.34
C ILE A 7 7.21 -6.10 -0.13
N ASN A 8 7.41 -6.84 -1.20
CA ASN A 8 8.29 -8.00 -1.14
C ASN A 8 9.75 -7.54 -1.14
N LYS A 9 10.42 -7.63 0.01
CA LYS A 9 11.86 -7.36 0.18
C LYS A 9 12.67 -8.60 0.51
N SER A 10 12.10 -9.80 0.28
CA SER A 10 12.77 -11.07 0.54
C SER A 10 13.94 -11.37 -0.41
N GLY A 11 14.08 -10.61 -1.51
CA GLY A 11 15.03 -10.91 -2.59
C GLY A 11 14.59 -12.06 -3.51
N LYS A 12 13.40 -12.63 -3.29
CA LYS A 12 12.86 -13.78 -4.05
C LYS A 12 11.58 -13.41 -4.79
N SER A 13 11.22 -14.22 -5.78
CA SER A 13 9.89 -14.22 -6.39
C SER A 13 8.95 -15.12 -5.58
N VAL A 14 7.84 -14.58 -5.09
CA VAL A 14 6.93 -15.28 -4.17
C VAL A 14 5.66 -15.69 -4.91
N PRO A 15 5.33 -16.99 -5.01
CA PRO A 15 4.11 -17.43 -5.69
C PRO A 15 2.85 -17.05 -4.91
N VAL A 16 1.79 -16.72 -5.65
CA VAL A 16 0.45 -16.45 -5.11
C VAL A 16 -0.51 -17.52 -5.62
N TYR A 17 -1.28 -18.10 -4.71
CA TYR A 17 -2.23 -19.18 -5.00
C TYR A 17 -3.67 -18.72 -4.84
N SER A 18 -4.62 -19.36 -5.52
CA SER A 18 -6.05 -19.05 -5.39
C SER A 18 -6.64 -19.43 -4.04
N ASP A 19 -6.00 -20.36 -3.36
CA ASP A 19 -6.47 -21.01 -2.13
C ASP A 19 -5.27 -21.42 -1.28
N THR A 20 -5.56 -21.90 -0.07
CA THR A 20 -4.58 -22.37 0.91
C THR A 20 -4.04 -23.78 0.62
N ASP A 21 -4.62 -24.50 -0.35
CA ASP A 21 -4.16 -25.86 -0.74
C ASP A 21 -2.92 -25.83 -1.63
N LYS A 22 -2.48 -24.63 -2.07
CA LYS A 22 -1.28 -24.42 -2.90
C LYS A 22 -1.34 -25.12 -4.27
N LYS A 23 -2.54 -25.46 -4.76
CA LYS A 23 -2.74 -26.23 -6.00
C LYS A 23 -2.65 -25.38 -7.25
N ASN A 24 -3.27 -24.20 -7.23
CA ASN A 24 -3.40 -23.36 -8.41
C ASN A 24 -2.71 -22.01 -8.19
N LYS A 25 -1.56 -21.83 -8.85
CA LYS A 25 -0.80 -20.58 -8.84
C LYS A 25 -1.49 -19.55 -9.75
N ILE A 26 -1.90 -18.42 -9.20
CA ILE A 26 -2.58 -17.33 -9.91
C ILE A 26 -1.72 -16.07 -10.09
N GLY A 27 -0.54 -16.05 -9.46
CA GLY A 27 0.32 -14.87 -9.50
C GLY A 27 1.72 -15.12 -8.96
N THR A 28 2.55 -14.10 -9.06
CA THR A 28 3.88 -14.04 -8.43
C THR A 28 4.09 -12.60 -7.99
N ILE A 29 4.57 -12.40 -6.77
CA ILE A 29 5.07 -11.11 -6.28
C ILE A 29 6.59 -11.11 -6.44
N TYR A 30 7.11 -10.27 -7.31
CA TYR A 30 8.54 -10.13 -7.55
C TYR A 30 9.23 -9.31 -6.46
N ASN A 31 10.56 -9.37 -6.42
CA ASN A 31 11.32 -8.55 -5.49
C ASN A 31 11.06 -7.06 -5.77
N ARG A 32 10.85 -6.28 -4.70
CA ARG A 32 10.46 -4.85 -4.70
C ARG A 32 9.06 -4.59 -5.27
N GLU A 33 8.22 -5.61 -5.43
CA GLU A 33 6.83 -5.42 -5.86
C GLU A 33 5.92 -5.16 -4.65
N ALA A 34 4.98 -4.23 -4.81
CA ALA A 34 4.04 -3.84 -3.77
C ALA A 34 2.70 -4.58 -3.89
N PHE A 35 2.04 -4.77 -2.74
CA PHE A 35 0.73 -5.42 -2.64
C PHE A 35 0.02 -5.02 -1.33
N GLY A 36 -1.29 -5.25 -1.26
CA GLY A 36 -2.06 -5.12 -0.03
C GLY A 36 -2.10 -6.43 0.74
N TYR A 37 -1.81 -6.43 2.04
CA TYR A 37 -1.96 -7.59 2.93
C TYR A 37 -3.27 -7.51 3.71
N ASN A 38 -4.19 -8.45 3.45
CA ASN A 38 -5.49 -8.53 4.10
C ASN A 38 -5.42 -9.43 5.34
N ARG A 39 -5.04 -8.84 6.48
CA ARG A 39 -4.91 -9.54 7.76
C ARG A 39 -6.24 -10.06 8.30
N ASN A 40 -7.36 -9.47 7.89
CA ASN A 40 -8.67 -9.95 8.29
C ASN A 40 -9.01 -11.33 7.71
N TRP A 41 -8.29 -11.79 6.68
CA TRP A 41 -8.58 -13.03 5.93
C TRP A 41 -7.35 -13.93 5.71
N GLY A 42 -6.30 -13.78 6.53
CA GLY A 42 -5.06 -14.55 6.41
C GLY A 42 -3.95 -14.08 7.36
N GLY A 43 -4.33 -13.69 8.57
CA GLY A 43 -3.47 -12.99 9.53
C GLY A 43 -2.58 -13.87 10.41
N ASP A 44 -2.36 -15.15 10.06
CA ASP A 44 -1.61 -16.12 10.87
C ASP A 44 -0.13 -16.26 10.49
N ASP A 45 0.37 -15.35 9.64
CA ASP A 45 1.74 -15.30 9.10
C ASP A 45 2.17 -16.55 8.30
N TYR A 46 1.27 -17.51 8.08
CA TYR A 46 1.50 -18.70 7.26
C TYR A 46 0.63 -18.68 5.99
N PHE A 47 -0.67 -18.43 6.13
CA PHE A 47 -1.64 -18.28 5.03
C PHE A 47 -2.00 -16.81 4.85
N CYS A 48 -1.19 -16.07 4.11
CA CYS A 48 -1.32 -14.63 3.99
C CYS A 48 -2.16 -14.22 2.78
N GLN A 49 -3.41 -13.83 3.00
CA GLN A 49 -4.26 -13.31 1.93
C GLN A 49 -3.79 -11.91 1.51
N ILE A 50 -3.57 -11.70 0.22
CA ILE A 50 -3.14 -10.44 -0.35
C ILE A 50 -4.07 -9.97 -1.48
N VAL A 51 -4.03 -8.67 -1.77
CA VAL A 51 -4.54 -8.04 -2.99
C VAL A 51 -3.35 -7.55 -3.79
N PHE A 52 -3.23 -8.00 -5.04
CA PHE A 52 -2.08 -7.73 -5.91
C PHE A 52 -2.49 -7.53 -7.36
N ARG A 53 -1.58 -7.00 -8.18
CA ARG A 53 -1.76 -6.92 -9.64
C ARG A 53 -1.32 -8.22 -10.29
N ASN A 54 -2.26 -8.95 -10.89
CA ASN A 54 -1.92 -10.19 -11.59
C ASN A 54 -1.26 -9.93 -12.96
N SER A 55 -0.78 -10.99 -13.61
CA SER A 55 -0.10 -10.90 -14.93
C SER A 55 -0.99 -10.40 -16.07
N LYS A 56 -2.32 -10.42 -15.90
CA LYS A 56 -3.28 -9.84 -16.85
C LYS A 56 -3.47 -8.34 -16.64
N GLY A 57 -2.81 -7.76 -15.65
CA GLY A 57 -2.93 -6.34 -15.33
C GLY A 57 -4.21 -5.97 -14.58
N SER A 58 -4.82 -6.92 -13.87
CA SER A 58 -6.00 -6.67 -13.04
C SER A 58 -5.68 -6.93 -11.57
N LEU A 59 -6.38 -6.24 -10.67
CA LEU A 59 -6.34 -6.58 -9.25
C LEU A 59 -6.91 -7.98 -9.04
N SER A 60 -6.31 -8.73 -8.13
CA SER A 60 -6.73 -10.07 -7.74
C SER A 60 -6.41 -10.31 -6.28
N ALA A 61 -7.21 -11.17 -5.64
CA ALA A 61 -6.95 -11.66 -4.30
C ALA A 61 -6.43 -13.10 -4.36
N GLY A 62 -5.53 -13.45 -3.45
CA GLY A 62 -4.96 -14.78 -3.34
C GLY A 62 -4.10 -14.92 -2.10
N PHE A 63 -3.41 -16.04 -1.97
CA PHE A 63 -2.62 -16.38 -0.78
C PHE A 63 -1.14 -16.50 -1.11
N ILE A 64 -0.30 -15.81 -0.32
CA ILE A 64 1.08 -16.22 -0.13
C ILE A 64 1.06 -17.27 0.99
N ILE A 65 1.63 -18.44 0.73
CA ILE A 65 1.68 -19.55 1.68
C ILE A 65 3.13 -19.76 2.08
N ASP A 66 3.39 -19.79 3.39
CA ASP A 66 4.74 -19.90 3.97
C ASP A 66 5.67 -18.79 3.41
N PRO A 67 5.33 -17.51 3.67
CA PRO A 67 6.08 -16.38 3.13
C PRO A 67 7.54 -16.43 3.60
N PRO A 68 8.53 -16.30 2.69
CA PRO A 68 9.91 -16.15 3.14
C PRO A 68 10.08 -14.84 3.93
N ASN A 69 11.06 -14.81 4.83
CA ASN A 69 11.36 -13.60 5.60
C ASN A 69 11.54 -12.39 4.66
N GLY A 70 10.93 -11.26 5.03
CA GLY A 70 10.91 -10.04 4.22
C GLY A 70 9.90 -10.01 3.08
N ALA A 71 9.12 -11.07 2.83
CA ALA A 71 8.08 -11.04 1.80
C ALA A 71 6.92 -10.09 2.16
N LEU A 72 6.59 -9.96 3.44
CA LEU A 72 5.51 -9.11 3.97
C LEU A 72 6.07 -7.83 4.61
N THR A 73 7.05 -7.18 3.97
CA THR A 73 7.69 -6.01 4.57
C THR A 73 6.78 -4.79 4.50
N ASN A 74 6.65 -4.08 5.62
CA ASN A 74 5.84 -2.86 5.68
C ASN A 74 6.43 -1.76 4.81
N CYS A 75 5.59 -1.06 4.04
CA CYS A 75 6.09 0.02 3.17
C CYS A 75 6.77 1.17 3.93
N THR A 76 6.40 1.37 5.21
CA THR A 76 7.00 2.40 6.08
C THR A 76 8.44 2.13 6.48
N ASP A 77 8.95 0.92 6.24
CA ASP A 77 10.36 0.57 6.46
C ASP A 77 11.24 1.09 5.32
N TYR A 78 10.62 1.35 4.14
CA TYR A 78 11.26 1.90 2.94
C TYR A 78 10.55 3.17 2.47
N PRO A 79 10.47 4.22 3.30
CA PRO A 79 9.83 5.48 2.92
C PRO A 79 10.66 6.21 1.86
N TYR A 80 10.03 7.07 1.08
CA TYR A 80 10.76 8.00 0.19
C TYR A 80 11.59 9.00 0.99
N GLY A 81 11.06 9.43 2.14
CA GLY A 81 11.71 10.33 3.07
C GLY A 81 10.86 10.53 4.32
N ASN A 82 11.17 11.56 5.12
CA ASN A 82 10.38 11.91 6.29
C ASN A 82 9.96 13.39 6.23
N ALA A 83 8.87 13.73 6.91
CA ALA A 83 8.44 15.11 7.10
C ALA A 83 8.08 15.35 8.57
N THR A 84 8.46 16.51 9.10
CA THR A 84 8.00 16.94 10.42
C THR A 84 6.82 17.89 10.24
N ILE A 85 5.65 17.48 10.73
CA ILE A 85 4.40 18.23 10.60
C ILE A 85 3.86 18.42 12.02
N ASN A 86 3.72 19.69 12.44
CA ASN A 86 3.30 20.05 13.81
C ASN A 86 4.11 19.33 14.90
N GLY A 87 5.43 19.27 14.76
CA GLY A 87 6.34 18.65 15.73
C GLY A 87 6.38 17.11 15.71
N LYS A 88 5.58 16.45 14.86
CA LYS A 88 5.57 14.98 14.72
C LYS A 88 6.21 14.54 13.41
N SER A 89 7.02 13.50 13.47
CA SER A 89 7.66 12.90 12.28
C SER A 89 6.72 11.92 11.58
N TYR A 90 6.66 12.03 10.26
CA TYR A 90 5.87 11.17 9.38
C TYR A 90 6.75 10.56 8.29
N LYS A 91 6.43 9.32 7.91
CA LYS A 91 6.99 8.68 6.72
C LYS A 91 6.31 9.26 5.49
N THR A 92 7.08 9.53 4.44
CA THR A 92 6.55 10.09 3.20
C THR A 92 6.76 9.16 2.02
N PHE A 93 5.84 9.22 1.07
CA PHE A 93 5.89 8.51 -0.21
C PHE A 93 5.63 9.53 -1.33
N ILE A 94 6.39 9.43 -2.42
CA ILE A 94 6.21 10.27 -3.60
C ILE A 94 5.11 9.69 -4.48
N MET A 95 4.27 10.56 -5.04
CA MET A 95 3.24 10.18 -6.00
C MET A 95 3.73 10.49 -7.40
N ARG A 96 4.10 9.46 -8.17
CA ARG A 96 4.56 9.61 -9.57
C ARG A 96 3.45 10.05 -10.51
N SER A 97 2.19 9.79 -10.16
CA SER A 97 1.01 10.26 -10.86
C SER A 97 -0.05 10.75 -9.87
N SER A 98 -0.98 11.58 -10.34
CA SER A 98 -2.11 12.02 -9.54
C SER A 98 -2.98 10.83 -9.11
N LYS A 99 -3.41 10.81 -7.84
CA LYS A 99 -4.27 9.76 -7.28
C LYS A 99 -5.32 10.33 -6.34
N THR A 100 -6.48 9.70 -6.35
CA THR A 100 -7.61 10.08 -5.49
C THR A 100 -7.29 9.71 -4.04
N VAL A 101 -7.71 10.60 -3.14
CA VAL A 101 -7.67 10.39 -1.69
C VAL A 101 -9.11 10.31 -1.19
N TYR A 102 -9.36 9.35 -0.33
CA TYR A 102 -10.65 9.01 0.25
C TYR A 102 -10.61 9.26 1.76
N THR A 103 -11.75 9.59 2.35
CA THR A 103 -11.93 9.60 3.80
C THR A 103 -11.90 8.17 4.35
N ALA A 104 -11.89 8.01 5.68
CA ALA A 104 -11.87 6.70 6.30
C ALA A 104 -13.10 5.84 5.94
N GLY A 105 -14.26 6.47 5.75
CA GLY A 105 -15.50 5.85 5.29
C GLY A 105 -15.59 5.62 3.78
N GLY A 106 -14.53 5.91 3.00
CA GLY A 106 -14.47 5.65 1.56
C GLY A 106 -15.08 6.74 0.67
N SER A 107 -15.57 7.84 1.24
CA SER A 107 -16.02 8.99 0.46
C SER A 107 -14.82 9.73 -0.14
N ARG A 108 -15.00 10.36 -1.30
CA ARG A 108 -13.91 11.14 -1.93
C ARG A 108 -13.57 12.35 -1.06
N TRP A 109 -12.32 12.43 -0.58
CA TRP A 109 -11.79 13.58 0.15
C TRP A 109 -11.18 14.60 -0.83
N GLY A 110 -10.41 14.11 -1.80
CA GLY A 110 -9.66 14.96 -2.72
C GLY A 110 -8.72 14.14 -3.60
N ALA A 111 -7.56 14.72 -3.92
CA ALA A 111 -6.50 14.04 -4.65
C ALA A 111 -5.13 14.61 -4.24
N VAL A 112 -4.10 13.79 -4.42
CA VAL A 112 -2.70 14.22 -4.39
C VAL A 112 -2.22 14.36 -5.83
N ALA A 113 -1.58 15.49 -6.14
CA ALA A 113 -1.05 15.74 -7.48
C ALA A 113 0.20 14.90 -7.77
N ALA A 114 0.52 14.72 -9.05
CA ALA A 114 1.78 14.11 -9.45
C ALA A 114 2.97 14.93 -8.91
N ASN A 115 4.05 14.24 -8.58
CA ASN A 115 5.27 14.76 -7.96
C ASN A 115 5.07 15.43 -6.58
N CYS A 116 3.90 15.25 -5.95
CA CYS A 116 3.66 15.61 -4.56
C CYS A 116 3.76 14.36 -3.68
N ARG A 117 3.97 14.56 -2.38
CA ARG A 117 4.07 13.48 -1.41
C ARG A 117 2.79 13.28 -0.63
N VAL A 118 2.65 12.08 -0.07
CA VAL A 118 1.72 11.78 1.03
C VAL A 118 2.52 11.44 2.28
N ALA A 119 1.96 11.69 3.46
CA ALA A 119 2.60 11.39 4.74
C ALA A 119 1.73 10.49 5.62
N CYS A 120 2.34 9.51 6.28
CA CYS A 120 1.66 8.59 7.19
C CYS A 120 2.54 8.17 8.37
N GLN A 121 1.92 7.61 9.41
CA GLN A 121 2.62 7.09 10.59
C GLN A 121 2.82 5.57 10.55
N THR A 122 1.91 4.85 9.89
CA THR A 122 1.85 3.39 9.90
C THR A 122 1.78 2.84 8.49
N ALA A 123 1.99 1.53 8.32
CA ALA A 123 1.78 0.84 7.05
C ALA A 123 0.31 0.51 6.76
N MET A 124 -0.64 1.04 7.55
CA MET A 124 -2.07 0.75 7.43
C MET A 124 -2.58 0.84 5.99
N ALA A 125 -3.44 -0.11 5.62
CA ALA A 125 -4.21 -0.16 4.39
C ALA A 125 -5.71 -0.24 4.68
N GLY A 126 -6.54 -0.04 3.67
CA GLY A 126 -7.99 -0.08 3.81
C GLY A 126 -8.52 -1.47 4.16
N ASP A 127 -9.64 -1.52 4.89
CA ASP A 127 -10.26 -2.79 5.29
C ASP A 127 -10.91 -3.49 4.09
N SER A 128 -11.72 -2.76 3.31
CA SER A 128 -12.32 -3.23 2.05
C SER A 128 -11.42 -2.99 0.83
N HIS A 129 -10.40 -2.15 0.97
CA HIS A 129 -9.41 -1.82 -0.07
C HIS A 129 -7.98 -2.00 0.45
N PRO A 130 -7.49 -3.24 0.62
CA PRO A 130 -6.12 -3.50 1.07
C PRO A 130 -5.05 -2.90 0.12
N GLU A 131 -5.43 -2.63 -1.12
CA GLU A 131 -4.61 -1.96 -2.13
C GLU A 131 -4.48 -0.44 -1.94
N TRP A 132 -5.27 0.17 -1.04
CA TRP A 132 -5.18 1.60 -0.73
C TRP A 132 -4.36 1.84 0.53
N LYS A 133 -3.50 2.86 0.48
CA LYS A 133 -2.59 3.20 1.58
C LYS A 133 -3.21 4.23 2.51
N GLY A 134 -3.24 3.94 3.81
CA GLY A 134 -3.64 4.89 4.84
C GLY A 134 -2.66 6.06 4.97
N ILE A 135 -3.16 7.29 4.95
CA ILE A 135 -2.36 8.53 5.01
C ILE A 135 -2.98 9.56 5.95
N ASN A 136 -2.14 10.43 6.52
CA ASN A 136 -2.55 11.50 7.41
C ASN A 136 -2.49 12.88 6.73
N TYR A 137 -1.57 13.07 5.78
CA TYR A 137 -1.40 14.34 5.09
C TYR A 137 -1.11 14.15 3.60
N VAL A 138 -1.48 15.16 2.83
CA VAL A 138 -1.12 15.32 1.42
C VAL A 138 -0.30 16.60 1.26
N GLU A 139 0.79 16.53 0.53
CA GLU A 139 1.56 17.71 0.13
C GLU A 139 0.81 18.47 -0.97
N SER A 140 0.67 19.78 -0.78
CA SER A 140 0.10 20.67 -1.78
C SER A 140 1.14 21.00 -2.86
N SER A 141 0.70 21.13 -4.12
CA SER A 141 1.57 21.57 -5.22
C SER A 141 2.10 23.01 -5.04
N LYS A 142 1.49 23.78 -4.13
CA LYS A 142 1.94 25.12 -3.72
C LYS A 142 2.91 25.08 -2.53
N GLY A 143 3.28 23.89 -2.06
CA GLY A 143 4.02 23.67 -0.82
C GLY A 143 3.11 23.57 0.40
N GLY A 144 3.64 22.94 1.47
CA GLY A 144 2.92 22.70 2.72
C GLY A 144 2.11 21.40 2.74
N TRP A 145 1.64 21.05 3.94
CA TRP A 145 0.92 19.81 4.21
C TRP A 145 -0.55 20.09 4.56
N VAL A 146 -1.45 19.39 3.89
CA VAL A 146 -2.89 19.45 4.14
C VAL A 146 -3.30 18.19 4.88
N ALA A 147 -3.94 18.35 6.04
CA ALA A 147 -4.43 17.22 6.84
C ALA A 147 -5.58 16.52 6.11
N VAL A 148 -5.51 15.19 6.03
CA VAL A 148 -6.62 14.37 5.54
C VAL A 148 -7.58 14.16 6.71
N THR A 149 -8.81 14.64 6.55
CA THR A 149 -9.83 14.64 7.59
C THR A 149 -11.17 14.19 7.02
N GLY A 150 -11.93 13.41 7.78
CA GLY A 150 -13.27 12.96 7.41
C GLY A 150 -13.74 11.88 8.38
N ASP A 151 -15.04 11.70 8.50
CA ASP A 151 -15.62 10.64 9.36
C ASP A 151 -15.15 10.71 10.82
N GLY A 152 -14.85 11.90 11.33
CA GLY A 152 -14.33 12.12 12.70
C GLY A 152 -12.87 11.70 12.90
N LEU A 153 -12.14 11.38 11.82
CA LEU A 153 -10.78 10.86 11.87
C LEU A 153 -9.76 11.79 11.20
N SER A 154 -8.49 11.64 11.60
CA SER A 154 -7.33 12.40 11.11
C SER A 154 -6.47 11.60 10.12
N TYR A 155 -7.13 10.72 9.39
CA TYR A 155 -6.53 9.95 8.31
C TYR A 155 -7.58 9.63 7.24
N GLY A 156 -7.09 9.21 6.08
CA GLY A 156 -7.87 8.64 5.00
C GLY A 156 -7.01 7.64 4.22
N PHE A 157 -7.41 7.35 3.00
CA PHE A 157 -6.74 6.36 2.15
C PHE A 157 -6.45 6.94 0.76
N VAL A 158 -5.25 6.73 0.25
CA VAL A 158 -4.89 7.07 -1.14
C VAL A 158 -4.87 5.79 -1.98
N ASP A 159 -5.37 5.87 -3.22
CA ASP A 159 -5.13 4.83 -4.21
C ASP A 159 -3.62 4.74 -4.48
N ALA A 160 -2.97 3.67 -4.00
CA ALA A 160 -1.53 3.47 -4.18
C ALA A 160 -1.15 3.16 -5.64
N GLY A 161 -2.14 2.78 -6.46
CA GLY A 161 -2.01 2.60 -7.90
C GLY A 161 -1.76 1.16 -8.36
N LEU A 162 -2.05 0.15 -7.54
CA LEU A 162 -1.92 -1.26 -7.91
C LEU A 162 -2.82 -1.67 -9.09
N SER A 163 -3.90 -0.93 -9.34
CA SER A 163 -4.73 -1.08 -10.55
C SER A 163 -4.02 -0.66 -11.83
N THR A 164 -2.90 0.06 -11.74
CA THR A 164 -2.08 0.55 -12.86
C THR A 164 -0.75 -0.20 -12.95
N ALA A 165 -0.01 -0.30 -11.84
CA ALA A 165 1.30 -0.94 -11.77
C ALA A 165 1.64 -1.34 -10.32
N SER A 166 2.46 -2.38 -10.16
CA SER A 166 2.91 -2.90 -8.86
C SER A 166 4.44 -2.90 -8.69
N ASP A 167 5.19 -2.87 -9.78
CA ASP A 167 6.66 -2.84 -9.75
C ASP A 167 7.21 -1.53 -9.19
N TYR A 168 8.35 -1.62 -8.50
CA TYR A 168 8.98 -0.46 -7.84
C TYR A 168 9.28 0.71 -8.77
N ASN A 169 9.51 0.48 -10.07
CA ASN A 169 9.82 1.54 -11.05
C ASN A 169 8.59 2.24 -11.64
N SER A 170 7.41 1.65 -11.52
CA SER A 170 6.21 2.10 -12.23
C SER A 170 5.00 2.33 -11.33
N ILE A 171 4.98 1.76 -10.12
CA ILE A 171 3.89 1.99 -9.17
C ILE A 171 3.73 3.50 -8.88
N PRO A 172 2.50 4.04 -8.93
CA PRO A 172 2.22 5.44 -8.66
C PRO A 172 2.68 5.94 -7.29
N MET A 173 2.37 5.24 -6.20
CA MET A 173 2.89 5.57 -4.88
C MET A 173 4.21 4.83 -4.65
N TYR A 174 5.29 5.57 -4.44
CA TYR A 174 6.62 5.01 -4.30
C TYR A 174 7.37 5.54 -3.07
N GLY A 175 8.19 4.67 -2.48
CA GLY A 175 9.08 4.93 -1.35
C GLY A 175 10.53 4.87 -1.75
N SER A 176 11.32 4.01 -1.11
CA SER A 176 12.73 3.76 -1.45
C SER A 176 13.02 2.27 -1.69
N TRP A 177 11.99 1.49 -2.01
CA TRP A 177 12.08 0.04 -2.08
C TRP A 177 12.60 -0.54 -3.36
#